data_AF-A0A328ACP1-F1
#
_entry.id   AF-A0A328ACP1-F1
#
_cell.length_a   1.000
_cell.length_b   1.000
_cell.length_c   1.000
_cell.angle_alpha   90.00
_cell.angle_beta   90.00
_cell.angle_gamma   90.00
#
_symmetry.space_group_name_H-M   'P 1'
#
loop_
_entity.id
_entity.type
_entity.pdbx_description
1 polymer ?
#
loop_
_entity_poly.entity_id
_entity_poly.type
_entity_poly.pdbx_seq_one_letter_code
_entity_poly.pdbx_strand_id
1 'polypeptide(L)'
;MTLPGPQPFVGRAELLQAVAQAASRSAAGAPYDDSIPKMAGRRFELRLPFGCFGPGAGDIAYAYDAKSQALKLTASPVDWTDTPWAARLAHSGDVEAVEGFWIRRPWLLVETCPVAGLSGEAGAAPETVGLAEVFETGGSRLSRRGGRAYQVTRKTPPEAVGAGGWRLVLRGRIASDETPVRCANEGPETRPACLVRVVFERVAFEDGAGQTLAEWSN
;
A
#
# COMPACT_ATOMS: atom_id res chain seq x y z
N MET A 1 23.22 -25.20 -18.95
CA MET A 1 23.05 -24.48 -17.68
C MET A 1 21.99 -23.42 -17.93
N THR A 2 20.74 -23.67 -17.55
CA THR A 2 19.61 -22.79 -17.83
C THR A 2 19.58 -21.69 -16.77
N LEU A 3 19.66 -20.42 -17.18
CA LEU A 3 19.50 -19.30 -16.25
C LEU A 3 18.07 -19.34 -15.68
N PRO A 4 17.88 -19.21 -14.35
CA PRO A 4 16.55 -19.11 -13.79
C PRO A 4 15.82 -17.90 -14.39
N GLY A 5 14.56 -18.08 -14.77
CA GLY A 5 13.70 -17.01 -15.26
C GLY A 5 13.53 -15.89 -14.21
N PRO A 6 13.06 -14.70 -14.61
CA PRO A 6 12.82 -13.60 -13.68
C PRO A 6 11.86 -14.06 -12.57
N GLN A 7 12.24 -13.80 -11.32
CA GLN A 7 11.39 -14.14 -10.18
C GLN A 7 10.04 -13.41 -10.29
N PRO A 8 8.92 -14.08 -9.99
CA PRO A 8 7.61 -13.44 -9.98
C PRO A 8 7.56 -12.36 -8.89
N PHE A 9 6.77 -11.32 -9.15
CA PHE A 9 6.48 -10.30 -8.15
C PHE A 9 5.83 -10.93 -6.92
N VAL A 10 6.22 -10.47 -5.73
CA VAL A 10 5.44 -10.67 -4.50
C VAL A 10 4.10 -9.99 -4.70
N GLY A 11 3.03 -10.79 -4.70
CA GLY A 11 1.65 -10.31 -4.79
C GLY A 11 1.04 -10.05 -3.41
N ARG A 12 -0.16 -9.46 -3.41
CA ARG A 12 -0.92 -9.13 -2.19
C ARG A 12 -1.08 -10.30 -1.21
N ALA A 13 -1.50 -11.47 -1.69
CA ALA A 13 -1.77 -12.61 -0.82
C ALA A 13 -0.50 -13.10 -0.10
N GLU A 14 0.61 -13.20 -0.83
CA GLU A 14 1.91 -13.60 -0.28
C GLU A 14 2.41 -12.57 0.75
N LEU A 15 2.36 -11.27 0.41
CA LEU A 15 2.77 -10.20 1.32
C LEU A 15 1.92 -10.17 2.60
N LEU A 16 0.59 -10.26 2.48
CA LEU A 16 -0.30 -10.22 3.64
C LEU A 16 -0.15 -11.45 4.54
N GLN A 17 0.15 -12.61 3.97
CA GLN A 17 0.42 -13.82 4.76
C GLN A 17 1.71 -13.68 5.58
N ALA A 18 2.80 -13.18 4.96
CA ALA A 18 4.06 -12.95 5.66
C ALA A 18 3.91 -11.87 6.75
N VAL A 19 3.20 -10.78 6.47
CA VAL A 19 2.93 -9.73 7.45
C VAL A 19 2.03 -10.23 8.59
N ALA A 20 1.04 -11.09 8.32
CA ALA A 20 0.21 -11.68 9.37
C ALA A 20 1.03 -12.55 10.32
N GLN A 21 2.01 -13.31 9.81
CA GLN A 21 2.95 -14.07 10.63
C GLN A 21 3.83 -13.14 11.47
N ALA A 22 4.39 -12.08 10.88
CA ALA A 22 5.19 -11.10 11.60
C ALA A 22 4.39 -10.38 12.70
N ALA A 23 3.14 -10.01 12.43
CA ALA A 23 2.24 -9.42 13.41
C ALA A 23 1.99 -10.37 14.58
N SER A 24 1.68 -11.64 14.30
CA SER A 24 1.46 -12.64 15.35
C SER A 24 2.71 -12.85 16.20
N ARG A 25 3.90 -12.94 15.60
CA ARG A 25 5.17 -13.12 16.32
C ARG A 25 5.52 -11.88 17.15
N SER A 26 5.30 -10.68 16.61
CA SER A 26 5.42 -9.42 17.34
C SER A 26 4.50 -9.40 18.56
N ALA A 27 3.23 -9.76 18.41
CA ALA A 27 2.27 -9.85 19.51
C ALA A 27 2.69 -10.87 20.59
N ALA A 28 3.31 -11.98 20.17
CA ALA A 28 3.85 -13.00 21.07
C ALA A 28 5.21 -12.65 21.70
N GLY A 29 5.83 -11.52 21.33
CA GLY A 29 7.21 -11.19 21.74
C GLY A 29 8.26 -12.16 21.20
N ALA A 30 7.96 -12.85 20.09
CA ALA A 30 8.83 -13.83 19.46
C ALA A 30 9.64 -13.20 18.30
N PRO A 31 10.86 -13.69 18.02
CA PRO A 31 11.61 -13.27 16.85
C PRO A 31 10.86 -13.66 15.56
N TYR A 32 11.01 -12.89 14.49
CA TYR A 32 10.46 -13.24 13.17
C TYR A 32 11.02 -14.57 12.65
N ASP A 33 10.24 -15.27 11.82
CA ASP A 33 10.75 -16.43 11.07
C ASP A 33 11.34 -16.03 9.72
N ASP A 34 11.84 -17.05 9.04
CA ASP A 34 12.40 -16.98 7.70
C ASP A 34 11.47 -16.40 6.63
N SER A 35 10.15 -16.24 6.88
CA SER A 35 9.26 -15.60 5.90
C SER A 35 9.65 -14.15 5.65
N ILE A 36 10.18 -13.45 6.66
CA ILE A 36 10.56 -12.05 6.58
C ILE A 36 11.88 -11.87 5.80
N PRO A 37 13.00 -12.54 6.14
CA PRO A 37 14.22 -12.50 5.33
C PRO A 37 14.01 -12.95 3.88
N LYS A 38 13.11 -13.91 3.62
CA LYS A 38 12.79 -14.37 2.25
C LYS A 38 12.10 -13.31 1.38
N MET A 39 11.51 -12.27 1.98
CA MET A 39 10.95 -11.15 1.22
C MET A 39 11.99 -10.10 0.84
N ALA A 40 13.12 -10.05 1.55
CA ALA A 40 14.12 -9.01 1.38
C ALA A 40 14.61 -8.93 -0.08
N GLY A 41 14.62 -7.72 -0.63
CA GLY A 41 15.08 -7.45 -1.99
C GLY A 41 14.18 -7.95 -3.13
N ARG A 42 13.07 -8.67 -2.83
CA ARG A 42 12.13 -9.14 -3.86
C ARG A 42 11.35 -7.98 -4.45
N ARG A 43 11.00 -8.11 -5.74
CA ARG A 43 10.09 -7.17 -6.39
C ARG A 43 8.66 -7.47 -5.97
N PHE A 44 7.83 -6.45 -5.81
CA PHE A 44 6.41 -6.59 -5.52
C PHE A 44 5.55 -5.85 -6.53
N GLU A 45 4.32 -6.31 -6.69
CA GLU A 45 3.25 -5.58 -7.37
C GLU A 45 1.95 -5.85 -6.62
N LEU A 46 1.29 -4.77 -6.19
CA LEU A 46 0.01 -4.81 -5.51
C LEU A 46 -0.99 -3.90 -6.22
N ARG A 47 -2.23 -4.35 -6.32
CA ARG A 47 -3.39 -3.54 -6.70
C ARG A 47 -4.25 -3.30 -5.48
N LEU A 48 -4.39 -2.03 -5.10
CA LEU A 48 -5.24 -1.59 -3.99
C LEU A 48 -6.60 -1.14 -4.55
N PRO A 49 -7.66 -1.96 -4.41
CA PRO A 49 -8.98 -1.59 -4.91
C PRO A 49 -9.60 -0.46 -4.08
N PHE A 50 -10.12 0.56 -4.75
CA PHE A 50 -10.81 1.71 -4.13
C PHE A 50 -12.03 2.15 -4.95
N GLY A 51 -12.89 2.99 -4.36
CA GLY A 51 -14.12 3.47 -5.02
C GLY A 51 -15.17 2.39 -5.27
N CYS A 52 -15.05 1.24 -4.59
CA CYS A 52 -15.89 0.05 -4.81
C CYS A 52 -17.39 0.27 -4.58
N PHE A 53 -17.74 1.25 -3.74
CA PHE A 53 -19.12 1.51 -3.32
C PHE A 53 -19.50 2.99 -3.52
N GLY A 54 -18.89 3.64 -4.51
CA GLY A 54 -19.10 5.05 -4.78
C GLY A 54 -17.92 5.95 -4.36
N PRO A 55 -18.04 7.26 -4.59
CA PRO A 55 -17.02 8.22 -4.23
C PRO A 55 -16.87 8.27 -2.71
N GLY A 56 -15.63 8.30 -2.25
CA GLY A 56 -15.30 8.36 -0.83
C GLY A 56 -14.24 9.39 -0.55
N ALA A 57 -14.05 9.72 0.72
CA ALA A 57 -12.93 10.51 1.20
C ALA A 57 -11.80 9.59 1.70
N GLY A 58 -10.57 10.10 1.70
CA GLY A 58 -9.40 9.38 2.22
C GLY A 58 -8.12 9.70 1.46
N ASP A 59 -7.10 8.92 1.78
CA ASP A 59 -5.79 8.90 1.14
C ASP A 59 -5.88 8.43 -0.32
N ILE A 60 -6.76 7.48 -0.62
CA ILE A 60 -7.03 6.99 -1.98
C ILE A 60 -8.52 7.17 -2.28
N ALA A 61 -8.84 8.02 -3.26
CA ALA A 61 -10.21 8.46 -3.52
C ALA A 61 -10.45 8.80 -5.00
N TYR A 62 -11.73 8.83 -5.37
CA TYR A 62 -12.17 9.46 -6.62
C TYR A 62 -13.29 10.46 -6.38
N ALA A 63 -13.35 11.46 -7.26
CA ALA A 63 -14.46 12.40 -7.38
C ALA A 63 -14.95 12.39 -8.83
N TYR A 64 -16.25 12.60 -9.02
CA TYR A 64 -16.85 12.66 -10.36
C TYR A 64 -17.83 13.84 -10.44
N ASP A 65 -17.67 14.67 -11.47
CA ASP A 65 -18.61 15.74 -11.81
C ASP A 65 -19.43 15.32 -13.04
N ALA A 66 -20.73 15.09 -12.84
CA ALA A 66 -21.63 14.65 -13.90
C ALA A 66 -21.90 15.72 -14.98
N LYS A 67 -21.77 17.01 -14.66
CA LYS A 67 -22.02 18.10 -15.62
C LYS A 67 -20.87 18.22 -16.61
N SER A 68 -19.63 18.18 -16.10
CA SER A 68 -18.43 18.24 -16.93
C SER A 68 -17.94 16.86 -17.38
N GLN A 69 -18.55 15.78 -16.89
CA GLN A 69 -18.11 14.39 -17.07
C GLN A 69 -16.65 14.19 -16.64
N ALA A 70 -16.22 14.90 -15.60
CA ALA A 70 -14.83 14.89 -15.14
C ALA A 70 -14.65 13.89 -13.99
N LEU A 71 -13.89 12.83 -14.24
CA LEU A 71 -13.41 11.89 -13.24
C LEU A 71 -12.04 12.34 -12.74
N LYS A 72 -11.91 12.57 -11.45
CA LYS A 72 -10.64 12.85 -10.77
C LYS A 72 -10.28 11.69 -9.85
N LEU A 73 -9.11 11.09 -10.06
CA LEU A 73 -8.52 10.07 -9.17
C LEU A 73 -7.38 10.71 -8.38
N THR A 74 -7.30 10.42 -7.08
CA THR A 74 -6.28 10.96 -6.18
C THR A 74 -5.75 9.85 -5.26
N ALA A 75 -4.44 9.81 -5.08
CA ALA A 75 -3.75 8.96 -4.11
C ALA A 75 -2.65 9.78 -3.42
N SER A 76 -2.83 10.08 -2.14
CA SER A 76 -1.88 10.79 -1.31
C SER A 76 -1.16 9.79 -0.41
N PRO A 77 0.18 9.71 -0.45
CA PRO A 77 0.92 8.94 0.54
C PRO A 77 0.62 9.49 1.95
N VAL A 78 0.49 8.58 2.90
CA VAL A 78 0.42 8.87 4.33
C VAL A 78 1.81 9.22 4.82
N ASP A 79 1.91 10.24 5.67
CA ASP A 79 3.14 10.61 6.37
C ASP A 79 3.13 9.97 7.76
N TRP A 80 4.10 9.11 8.03
CA TRP A 80 4.33 8.44 9.32
C TRP A 80 5.59 8.96 10.03
N THR A 81 6.19 10.07 9.58
CA THR A 81 7.44 10.60 10.13
C THR A 81 7.37 10.81 11.64
N ASP A 82 6.27 11.38 12.14
CA ASP A 82 6.06 11.65 13.57
C ASP A 82 5.43 10.46 14.32
N THR A 83 5.33 9.29 13.69
CA THR A 83 4.82 8.07 14.34
C THR A 83 5.97 7.37 15.08
N PRO A 84 6.00 7.33 16.42
CA PRO A 84 7.19 6.92 17.18
C PRO A 84 7.71 5.51 16.85
N TRP A 85 6.82 4.60 16.46
CA TRP A 85 7.21 3.24 16.08
C TRP A 85 7.63 3.11 14.61
N ALA A 86 7.22 4.02 13.73
CA ALA A 86 7.60 4.00 12.31
C ALA A 86 9.08 4.33 12.13
N ALA A 87 9.68 5.14 13.02
CA ALA A 87 11.12 5.39 13.04
C ALA A 87 11.96 4.10 13.21
N ARG A 88 11.39 3.03 13.79
CA ARG A 88 12.04 1.71 13.93
C ARG A 88 12.18 0.95 12.60
N LEU A 89 11.63 1.49 11.51
CA LEU A 89 11.86 0.99 10.15
C LEU A 89 13.21 1.39 9.58
N ALA A 90 13.86 2.43 10.09
CA ALA A 90 15.20 2.78 9.63
C ALA A 90 16.19 1.67 9.95
N HIS A 91 17.11 1.45 9.01
CA HIS A 91 18.19 0.49 9.18
C HIS A 91 19.32 1.09 10.03
N SER A 92 19.63 2.37 9.84
CA SER A 92 20.64 3.10 10.60
C SER A 92 20.46 4.61 10.43
N GLY A 93 20.64 5.39 11.51
CA GLY A 93 20.65 6.86 11.47
C GLY A 93 19.29 7.51 11.78
N ASP A 94 19.25 8.84 11.64
CA ASP A 94 18.05 9.65 11.85
C ASP A 94 17.13 9.57 10.63
N VAL A 95 15.85 9.24 10.88
CA VAL A 95 14.80 9.25 9.86
C VAL A 95 14.40 10.69 9.56
N GLU A 96 14.49 11.09 8.30
CA GLU A 96 13.99 12.38 7.85
C GLU A 96 12.50 12.30 7.48
N ALA A 97 12.07 11.20 6.84
CA ALA A 97 10.68 10.98 6.53
C ALA A 97 10.33 9.50 6.41
N VAL A 98 9.09 9.16 6.74
CA VAL A 98 8.47 7.87 6.41
C VAL A 98 7.16 8.16 5.70
N GLU A 99 7.04 7.78 4.43
CA GLU A 99 5.79 7.99 3.70
C GLU A 99 5.40 6.76 2.87
N GLY A 100 4.11 6.57 2.61
CA GLY A 100 3.65 5.47 1.78
C GLY A 100 2.16 5.24 1.81
N PHE A 101 1.71 4.00 1.69
CA PHE A 101 0.29 3.69 1.53
C PHE A 101 -0.17 2.58 2.47
N TRP A 102 -1.32 2.78 3.10
CA TRP A 102 -2.03 1.69 3.76
C TRP A 102 -2.53 0.68 2.73
N ILE A 103 -2.33 -0.61 3.01
CA ILE A 103 -2.97 -1.69 2.26
C ILE A 103 -4.40 -1.81 2.74
N ARG A 104 -5.34 -1.18 2.00
CA ARG A 104 -6.76 -1.18 2.36
C ARG A 104 -7.29 -2.60 2.56
N ARG A 105 -7.99 -2.84 3.67
CA ARG A 105 -8.59 -4.14 4.05
C ARG A 105 -7.54 -5.25 4.08
N PRO A 106 -6.57 -5.23 5.00
CA PRO A 106 -5.44 -6.17 5.03
C PRO A 106 -5.83 -7.64 5.36
N TRP A 107 -7.12 -7.92 5.54
CA TRP A 107 -7.68 -9.27 5.62
C TRP A 107 -8.16 -9.81 4.25
N LEU A 108 -8.35 -8.95 3.25
CA LEU A 108 -8.76 -9.35 1.90
C LEU A 108 -7.53 -9.71 1.08
N LEU A 109 -7.41 -10.95 0.61
CA LEU A 109 -6.25 -11.41 -0.17
C LEU A 109 -6.37 -11.12 -1.67
N VAL A 110 -7.59 -10.90 -2.17
CA VAL A 110 -7.85 -10.58 -3.57
C VAL A 110 -7.65 -9.09 -3.85
N GLU A 111 -7.34 -8.77 -5.09
CA GLU A 111 -7.04 -7.40 -5.56
C GLU A 111 -8.20 -6.73 -6.32
N THR A 112 -9.41 -7.24 -6.10
CA THR A 112 -10.65 -6.72 -6.67
C THR A 112 -11.51 -6.11 -5.58
N CYS A 113 -12.49 -5.30 -5.99
CA CYS A 113 -13.47 -4.80 -5.05
C CYS A 113 -14.20 -5.96 -4.35
N PRO A 114 -14.34 -5.92 -3.01
CA PRO A 114 -15.08 -6.94 -2.30
C PRO A 114 -16.56 -6.84 -2.61
N VAL A 115 -17.28 -7.91 -2.29
CA VAL A 115 -18.74 -7.92 -2.31
C VAL A 115 -19.30 -6.86 -1.36
N ALA A 116 -20.45 -6.28 -1.71
CA ALA A 116 -21.16 -5.38 -0.83
C ALA A 116 -21.59 -6.11 0.45
N GLY A 117 -21.46 -5.44 1.60
CA GLY A 117 -21.95 -5.96 2.86
C GLY A 117 -23.48 -6.04 2.89
N LEU A 118 -24.02 -6.90 3.76
CA LEU A 118 -25.46 -7.19 3.90
C LEU A 118 -26.26 -6.08 4.63
N SER A 119 -25.80 -4.82 4.61
CA SER A 119 -26.28 -3.64 5.34
C SER A 119 -25.91 -3.54 6.83
N GLY A 120 -25.58 -2.32 7.26
CA GLY A 120 -25.19 -1.92 8.61
C GLY A 120 -24.04 -0.90 8.59
N GLU A 121 -24.12 0.16 9.41
CA GLU A 121 -22.98 1.04 9.75
C GLU A 121 -21.97 0.26 10.61
N ALA A 122 -21.34 -0.76 10.04
CA ALA A 122 -20.16 -1.35 10.64
C ALA A 122 -19.03 -0.32 10.51
N GLY A 123 -18.47 0.12 11.64
CA GLY A 123 -17.30 0.98 11.64
C GLY A 123 -16.19 0.38 10.79
N ALA A 124 -15.47 1.21 10.05
CA ALA A 124 -14.33 0.75 9.26
C ALA A 124 -13.27 0.18 10.22
N ALA A 125 -12.92 -1.10 10.04
CA ALA A 125 -11.79 -1.67 10.76
C ALA A 125 -10.51 -0.91 10.38
N PRO A 126 -9.61 -0.66 11.35
CA PRO A 126 -8.40 0.11 11.09
C PRO A 126 -7.50 -0.61 10.09
N GLU A 127 -6.81 0.19 9.27
CA GLU A 127 -5.74 -0.32 8.43
C GLU A 127 -4.53 -0.63 9.31
N THR A 128 -3.98 -1.83 9.16
CA THR A 128 -2.90 -2.36 10.03
C THR A 128 -1.66 -2.80 9.27
N VAL A 129 -1.66 -2.67 7.94
CA VAL A 129 -0.50 -3.01 7.09
C VAL A 129 -0.25 -1.89 6.12
N GLY A 130 0.93 -1.27 6.17
CA GLY A 130 1.35 -0.25 5.22
C GLY A 130 2.61 -0.64 4.44
N LEU A 131 2.74 -0.09 3.25
CA LEU A 131 3.97 -0.08 2.46
C LEU A 131 4.62 1.29 2.65
N ALA A 132 5.86 1.36 3.11
CA ALA A 132 6.53 2.61 3.46
C ALA A 132 7.90 2.73 2.76
N GLU A 133 8.14 3.87 2.13
CA GLU A 133 9.49 4.34 1.84
C GLU A 133 10.05 5.06 3.08
N VAL A 134 11.31 4.79 3.40
CA VAL A 134 12.03 5.44 4.49
C VAL A 134 13.13 6.30 3.89
N PHE A 135 13.10 7.58 4.22
CA PHE A 135 14.09 8.57 3.81
C PHE A 135 14.99 8.88 5.00
N GLU A 136 16.23 8.45 4.92
CA GLU A 136 17.26 8.71 5.94
C GLU A 136 17.85 10.11 5.75
N THR A 137 18.28 10.72 6.85
CA THR A 137 18.90 12.05 6.85
C THR A 137 20.13 12.07 5.95
N GLY A 138 20.15 12.99 4.98
CA GLY A 138 21.25 13.11 4.01
C GLY A 138 21.18 12.08 2.86
N GLY A 139 20.17 11.21 2.86
CA GLY A 139 19.86 10.30 1.76
C GLY A 139 19.22 11.01 0.57
N SER A 140 18.97 10.23 -0.49
CA SER A 140 18.25 10.72 -1.67
C SER A 140 16.82 11.10 -1.32
N ARG A 141 16.37 12.27 -1.79
CA ARG A 141 14.98 12.77 -1.65
C ARG A 141 14.22 12.74 -2.98
N LEU A 142 14.79 12.13 -4.04
CA LEU A 142 14.24 12.21 -5.39
C LEU A 142 12.85 11.55 -5.51
N SER A 143 12.64 10.40 -4.86
CA SER A 143 11.33 9.72 -4.85
C SER A 143 10.35 10.33 -3.85
N ARG A 144 10.80 11.23 -2.96
CA ARG A 144 9.97 11.80 -1.89
C ARG A 144 8.87 12.67 -2.48
N ARG A 145 7.64 12.39 -2.10
CA ARG A 145 6.45 13.11 -2.51
C ARG A 145 6.19 14.33 -1.63
N GLY A 146 6.52 14.26 -0.35
CA GLY A 146 6.38 15.40 0.58
C GLY A 146 4.93 15.91 0.61
N GLY A 147 3.98 14.97 0.68
CA GLY A 147 2.54 15.26 0.66
C GLY A 147 1.93 15.49 -0.73
N ARG A 148 2.71 15.51 -1.82
CA ARG A 148 2.15 15.68 -3.17
C ARG A 148 1.40 14.43 -3.62
N ALA A 149 0.09 14.54 -3.83
CA ALA A 149 -0.76 13.45 -4.31
C ALA A 149 -0.44 13.04 -5.77
N TYR A 150 -0.56 11.75 -6.06
CA TYR A 150 -0.71 11.24 -7.42
C TYR A 150 -2.14 11.57 -7.88
N GLN A 151 -2.28 12.30 -8.98
CA GLN A 151 -3.58 12.80 -9.41
C GLN A 151 -3.72 12.79 -10.92
N VAL A 152 -4.88 12.35 -11.40
CA VAL A 152 -5.27 12.46 -12.80
C VAL A 152 -6.73 12.89 -12.90
N THR A 153 -7.02 13.74 -13.90
CA THR A 153 -8.40 14.05 -14.32
C THR A 153 -8.61 13.53 -15.75
N ARG A 154 -9.73 12.84 -15.98
CA ARG A 154 -10.13 12.29 -17.27
C ARG A 154 -11.59 12.67 -17.56
N LYS A 155 -11.92 12.79 -18.83
CA LYS A 155 -13.32 12.84 -19.26
C LYS A 155 -13.86 11.41 -19.30
N THR A 156 -14.91 11.14 -18.55
CA THR A 156 -15.48 9.79 -18.37
C THR A 156 -17.00 9.90 -18.39
N PRO A 157 -17.70 9.15 -19.25
CA PRO A 157 -19.16 9.19 -19.28
C PRO A 157 -19.76 8.52 -18.02
N PRO A 158 -20.96 8.93 -17.55
CA PRO A 158 -21.52 8.46 -16.27
C PRO A 158 -21.61 6.94 -16.13
N GLU A 159 -21.95 6.23 -17.19
CA GLU A 159 -22.08 4.77 -17.24
C GLU A 159 -20.75 4.02 -17.05
N ALA A 160 -19.62 4.69 -17.29
CA ALA A 160 -18.28 4.11 -17.12
C ALA A 160 -17.69 4.40 -15.72
N VAL A 161 -18.35 5.22 -14.91
CA VAL A 161 -17.83 5.60 -13.58
C VAL A 161 -18.01 4.45 -12.60
N GLY A 162 -16.90 3.93 -12.06
CA GLY A 162 -16.93 3.00 -10.93
C GLY A 162 -17.36 1.59 -11.27
N ALA A 163 -17.47 1.22 -12.55
CA ALA A 163 -17.73 -0.16 -12.99
C ALA A 163 -16.62 -1.11 -12.48
N GLY A 164 -16.88 -1.81 -11.37
CA GLY A 164 -15.90 -2.68 -10.70
C GLY A 164 -14.84 -1.94 -9.86
N GLY A 165 -15.04 -0.64 -9.62
CA GLY A 165 -14.10 0.22 -8.89
C GLY A 165 -12.80 0.52 -9.64
N TRP A 166 -11.87 1.16 -8.93
CA TRP A 166 -10.55 1.56 -9.43
C TRP A 166 -9.46 0.84 -8.65
N ARG A 167 -8.23 0.82 -9.19
CA ARG A 167 -7.05 0.24 -8.52
C ARG A 167 -5.92 1.24 -8.49
N LEU A 168 -5.30 1.40 -7.32
CA LEU A 168 -3.97 1.98 -7.22
C LEU A 168 -2.96 0.83 -7.33
N VAL A 169 -2.19 0.83 -8.41
CA VAL A 169 -1.10 -0.14 -8.63
C VAL A 169 0.14 0.43 -7.98
N LEU A 170 0.74 -0.36 -7.08
CA LEU A 170 2.01 -0.07 -6.44
C LEU A 170 2.98 -1.16 -6.85
N ARG A 171 4.05 -0.80 -7.54
CA ARG A 171 5.12 -1.72 -7.94
C ARG A 171 6.45 -1.18 -7.44
N GLY A 172 7.30 -2.08 -6.98
CA GLY A 172 8.61 -1.71 -6.52
C GLY A 172 9.41 -2.88 -5.99
N ARG A 173 10.28 -2.60 -5.03
CA ARG A 173 11.13 -3.57 -4.36
C ARG A 173 10.97 -3.48 -2.84
N ILE A 174 10.92 -4.63 -2.18
CA ILE A 174 11.00 -4.74 -0.73
C ILE A 174 12.45 -4.47 -0.32
N ALA A 175 12.67 -3.71 0.76
CA ALA A 175 14.01 -3.40 1.24
C ALA A 175 14.86 -4.68 1.39
N SER A 176 16.16 -4.58 1.10
CA SER A 176 17.09 -5.71 1.15
C SER A 176 17.68 -5.95 2.54
N ASP A 177 17.17 -5.27 3.58
CA ASP A 177 17.56 -5.50 4.95
C ASP A 177 17.04 -6.87 5.45
N GLU A 178 17.62 -7.39 6.53
CA GLU A 178 17.22 -8.70 7.08
C GLU A 178 15.78 -8.73 7.61
N THR A 179 15.20 -7.54 7.78
CA THR A 179 13.90 -7.37 8.41
C THR A 179 13.12 -6.23 7.78
N PRO A 180 12.66 -6.40 6.53
CA PRO A 180 11.92 -5.38 5.81
C PRO A 180 10.52 -5.15 6.38
N VAL A 181 10.07 -5.99 7.31
CA VAL A 181 8.79 -5.83 8.02
C VAL A 181 9.07 -5.50 9.47
N ARG A 182 8.42 -4.45 9.97
CA ARG A 182 8.39 -4.09 11.39
C ARG A 182 6.95 -3.97 11.82
N CYS A 183 6.63 -4.54 12.97
CA CYS A 183 5.32 -4.42 13.59
C CYS A 183 5.44 -3.73 14.95
N ALA A 184 4.41 -2.98 15.29
CA ALA A 184 4.23 -2.32 16.57
C ALA A 184 2.90 -2.74 17.16
N ASN A 185 2.92 -3.10 18.44
CA ASN A 185 1.73 -3.47 19.19
C ASN A 185 1.38 -2.31 20.13
N GLU A 186 0.15 -1.83 20.09
CA GLU A 186 -0.36 -0.85 21.05
C GLU A 186 -0.94 -1.52 22.31
N GLY A 187 -1.37 -2.77 22.18
CA GLY A 187 -1.85 -3.60 23.29
C GLY A 187 -2.14 -5.03 22.80
N PRO A 188 -2.43 -5.97 23.72
CA PRO A 188 -2.71 -7.36 23.37
C PRO A 188 -4.05 -7.57 22.66
N GLU A 189 -5.00 -6.65 22.88
CA GLU A 189 -6.35 -6.71 22.29
C GLU A 189 -6.44 -6.01 20.93
N THR A 190 -5.36 -5.37 20.47
CA THR A 190 -5.31 -4.71 19.17
C THR A 190 -4.40 -5.47 18.22
N ARG A 191 -4.82 -5.57 16.96
CA ARG A 191 -3.96 -6.15 15.93
C ARG A 191 -2.75 -5.22 15.74
N PRO A 192 -1.51 -5.75 15.75
CA PRO A 192 -0.32 -4.95 15.50
C PRO A 192 -0.38 -4.21 14.17
N ALA A 193 0.06 -2.96 14.17
CA ALA A 193 0.31 -2.20 12.95
C ALA A 193 1.69 -2.60 12.41
N CYS A 194 1.76 -2.98 11.15
CA CYS A 194 2.99 -3.38 10.48
C CYS A 194 3.27 -2.51 9.27
N LEU A 195 4.54 -2.14 9.09
CA LEU A 195 5.01 -1.48 7.88
C LEU A 195 6.03 -2.37 7.19
N VAL A 196 5.88 -2.48 5.88
CA VAL A 196 6.83 -3.13 4.97
C VAL A 196 7.65 -2.01 4.33
N ARG A 197 8.95 -2.00 4.60
CA ARG A 197 9.90 -1.09 3.99
C ARG A 197 10.07 -1.46 2.51
N VAL A 198 9.82 -0.50 1.64
CA VAL A 198 9.85 -0.66 0.19
C VAL A 198 10.55 0.51 -0.47
N VAL A 199 10.84 0.36 -1.76
CA VAL A 199 11.10 1.44 -2.72
C VAL A 199 10.11 1.27 -3.87
N PHE A 200 9.26 2.27 -4.09
CA PHE A 200 8.32 2.34 -5.19
C PHE A 200 9.05 2.70 -6.49
N GLU A 201 8.93 1.81 -7.48
CA GLU A 201 9.45 2.03 -8.84
C GLU A 201 8.34 2.62 -9.73
N ARG A 202 7.07 2.24 -9.49
CA ARG A 202 5.92 2.65 -10.30
C ARG A 202 4.65 2.75 -9.47
N VAL A 203 3.92 3.85 -9.67
CA VAL A 203 2.56 4.06 -9.16
C VAL A 203 1.64 4.30 -10.34
N ALA A 204 0.49 3.63 -10.41
CA ALA A 204 -0.47 3.82 -11.49
C ALA A 204 -1.92 3.74 -11.01
N PHE A 205 -2.83 4.35 -11.77
CA PHE A 205 -4.26 4.09 -11.64
C PHE A 205 -4.71 3.14 -12.74
N GLU A 206 -5.47 2.11 -12.38
CA GLU A 206 -6.15 1.19 -13.29
C GLU A 206 -7.67 1.22 -13.06
N ASP A 207 -8.43 0.89 -14.10
CA ASP A 207 -9.88 0.69 -14.02
C ASP A 207 -10.27 -0.73 -13.57
N GLY A 208 -11.58 -1.00 -13.61
CA GLY A 208 -12.21 -2.30 -13.34
C GLY A 208 -11.61 -3.48 -14.12
N ALA A 209 -11.21 -3.23 -15.36
CA ALA A 209 -10.72 -4.19 -16.33
C ALA A 209 -9.18 -4.28 -16.40
N GLY A 210 -8.48 -3.45 -15.63
CA GLY A 210 -7.01 -3.39 -15.61
C GLY A 210 -6.40 -2.44 -16.65
N GLN A 211 -7.21 -1.59 -17.30
CA GLN A 211 -6.69 -0.56 -18.19
C GLN A 211 -6.01 0.54 -17.37
N THR A 212 -4.75 0.84 -17.69
CA THR A 212 -4.01 1.94 -17.06
C THR A 212 -4.57 3.31 -17.49
N LEU A 213 -4.96 4.12 -16.51
CA LEU A 213 -5.53 5.45 -16.68
C LEU A 213 -4.48 6.56 -16.55
N ALA A 214 -3.49 6.35 -15.67
CA ALA A 214 -2.35 7.23 -15.45
C ALA A 214 -1.22 6.45 -14.76
N GLU A 215 0.01 6.90 -14.96
CA GLU A 215 1.20 6.26 -14.41
C GLU A 215 2.27 7.29 -14.07
N TRP A 216 3.02 6.99 -13.01
CA TRP A 216 4.20 7.70 -12.56
C TRP A 216 5.30 6.68 -12.28
N SER A 217 6.52 6.98 -12.74
CA SER A 217 7.72 6.19 -12.44
C SER A 217 8.74 7.07 -11.73
N ASN A 218 9.47 6.46 -10.80
CA ASN A 218 10.59 7.09 -10.09
C ASN A 218 11.93 6.70 -10.71
#